data_AF-A0A6P2FQV5-F1
#
_entry.id   AF-A0A6P2FQV5-F1
#
_cell.length_a   1.000
_cell.length_b   1.000
_cell.length_c   1.000
_cell.angle_alpha   90.00
_cell.angle_beta   90.00
_cell.angle_gamma   90.00
#
_symmetry.space_group_name_H-M   'P 1'
#
loop_
_entity.id
_entity.type
_entity.pdbx_description
1 polymer ?
#
loop_
_entity_poly.entity_id
_entity_poly.type
_entity_poly.pdbx_seq_one_letter_code
_entity_poly.pdbx_strand_id
1 'polypeptide(L)'
;MAFGRTSLGSSTTGGRATGAGGQRPLSDINVTPLVDVMLVLLVIFIITAPLMASSIKLDLPRTDAGQPGDTPKFVSLSVDTAGRLFLNDQLVTAEELAARLQKAAADSRDTEVQLRADQAVPYGRVVELMGIANKAGLSRIGFVTEAQPARKP
;
A
#
# COMPACT_ATOMS: atom_id res chain seq x y z
N MET A 1 98.43 -0.65 -13.21
CA MET A 1 98.24 0.42 -12.21
C MET A 1 98.46 1.75 -12.89
N ALA A 2 97.68 2.77 -12.49
CA ALA A 2 97.72 4.19 -12.86
C ALA A 2 96.57 4.72 -13.76
N PHE A 3 95.56 5.24 -13.05
CA PHE A 3 94.80 6.49 -13.25
C PHE A 3 94.18 6.77 -14.63
N GLY A 4 92.88 6.99 -14.77
CA GLY A 4 91.99 7.77 -13.91
C GLY A 4 91.49 8.95 -14.74
N ARG A 5 90.41 8.73 -15.50
CA ARG A 5 89.86 9.67 -16.49
C ARG A 5 88.96 10.69 -15.80
N THR A 6 89.22 11.99 -16.04
CA THR A 6 88.25 13.06 -15.86
C THR A 6 88.31 13.99 -17.07
N SER A 7 87.20 14.11 -17.80
CA SER A 7 86.79 15.39 -18.40
C SER A 7 85.28 15.37 -18.67
N LEU A 8 84.66 16.49 -18.31
CA LEU A 8 83.25 16.81 -18.40
C LEU A 8 82.80 17.06 -19.85
N GLY A 9 81.59 16.61 -20.16
CA GLY A 9 80.48 17.43 -20.70
C GLY A 9 80.59 18.03 -22.10
N SER A 10 79.64 17.69 -22.97
CA SER A 10 78.68 18.66 -23.54
C SER A 10 77.69 17.98 -24.50
N SER A 11 76.49 18.56 -24.53
CA SER A 11 75.31 18.32 -25.36
C SER A 11 75.62 17.93 -26.82
N THR A 12 74.79 17.19 -27.56
CA THR A 12 73.43 17.59 -27.98
C THR A 12 72.86 16.47 -28.88
N THR A 13 71.54 16.50 -29.07
CA THR A 13 70.81 16.03 -30.27
C THR A 13 70.16 14.66 -30.17
N GLY A 14 68.85 14.70 -30.37
CA GLY A 14 67.93 13.59 -30.17
C GLY A 14 67.95 12.53 -31.27
N GLY A 15 67.37 11.40 -30.90
CA GLY A 15 66.96 10.33 -31.81
C GLY A 15 65.79 9.58 -31.16
N ARG A 16 64.58 9.85 -31.64
CA ARG A 16 63.41 9.00 -31.37
C ARG A 16 63.52 7.75 -32.24
N ALA A 17 63.40 6.57 -31.63
CA ALA A 17 62.99 5.32 -32.26
C ALA A 17 62.36 4.45 -31.15
N THR A 18 61.04 4.51 -30.96
CA THR A 18 60.04 3.57 -31.50
C THR A 18 60.11 2.15 -30.94
N GLY A 19 59.09 1.80 -30.15
CA GLY A 19 58.37 0.54 -30.33
C GLY A 19 58.81 -0.65 -29.48
N ALA A 20 58.19 -0.80 -28.31
CA ALA A 20 57.75 -2.10 -27.78
C ALA A 20 56.75 -1.85 -26.63
N GLY A 21 55.58 -1.31 -26.98
CA GLY A 21 54.46 -1.22 -26.06
C GLY A 21 53.94 -2.63 -25.77
N GLY A 22 54.31 -3.17 -24.61
CA GLY A 22 53.62 -4.31 -24.01
C GLY A 22 52.19 -3.89 -23.70
N GLN A 23 51.28 -4.17 -24.62
CA GLN A 23 49.85 -3.95 -24.45
C GLN A 23 49.37 -4.86 -23.31
N ARG A 24 49.24 -4.30 -22.11
CA ARG A 24 48.38 -4.89 -21.09
C ARG A 24 46.96 -4.78 -21.64
N PRO A 25 46.20 -5.87 -21.84
CA PRO A 25 44.79 -5.75 -22.15
C PRO A 25 44.13 -5.16 -20.90
N LEU A 26 43.89 -3.85 -20.91
CA LEU A 26 42.90 -3.26 -20.01
C LEU A 26 41.57 -3.82 -20.50
N SER A 27 40.99 -4.76 -19.74
CA SER A 27 39.63 -5.21 -19.98
C SER A 27 38.72 -4.01 -19.83
N ASP A 28 38.26 -3.47 -20.95
CA ASP A 28 37.26 -2.41 -20.95
C ASP A 28 36.03 -2.97 -20.22
N ILE A 29 35.64 -2.35 -19.10
CA ILE A 29 34.43 -2.77 -18.42
C ILE A 29 33.29 -2.41 -19.36
N ASN A 30 32.58 -3.41 -19.88
CA ASN A 30 31.38 -3.17 -20.67
C ASN A 30 30.37 -2.43 -19.77
N VAL A 31 30.26 -1.11 -19.98
CA VAL A 31 29.31 -0.25 -19.26
C VAL A 31 27.89 -0.46 -19.77
N THR A 32 27.72 -0.92 -21.01
CA THR A 32 26.41 -1.10 -21.65
C THR A 32 25.50 -2.08 -20.90
N PRO A 33 25.97 -3.29 -20.52
CA PRO A 33 25.19 -4.18 -19.67
C PRO A 33 24.97 -3.63 -18.25
N LEU A 34 25.90 -2.81 -17.74
CA LEU A 34 25.81 -2.25 -16.39
C LEU A 34 24.72 -1.18 -16.31
N VAL A 35 24.60 -0.34 -17.33
CA VAL A 35 23.55 0.69 -17.46
C VAL A 35 22.16 0.04 -17.63
N ASP A 36 22.06 -1.07 -18.38
CA ASP A 36 20.80 -1.80 -18.55
C ASP A 36 20.27 -2.34 -17.22
N VAL A 37 21.13 -2.95 -16.41
CA VAL A 37 20.78 -3.39 -15.04
C VAL A 37 20.32 -2.22 -14.18
N MET A 38 21.00 -1.08 -14.23
CA MET A 38 20.60 0.11 -13.47
C MET A 38 19.25 0.67 -13.92
N LEU A 39 18.97 0.68 -15.22
CA LEU A 39 17.69 1.15 -15.78
C LEU A 39 16.54 0.23 -15.39
N VAL A 40 16.75 -1.09 -15.42
CA VAL A 40 15.77 -2.08 -14.92
C VAL A 40 15.40 -1.79 -13.46
N LEU A 41 16.39 -1.51 -12.60
CA LEU A 41 16.14 -1.17 -11.20
C LEU A 41 15.34 0.13 -11.04
N LEU A 42 15.62 1.16 -11.85
CA LEU A 42 14.86 2.41 -11.83
C LEU A 42 13.39 2.22 -12.25
N VAL A 43 13.14 1.42 -13.30
CA VAL A 43 11.79 1.12 -13.77
C VAL A 43 10.99 0.37 -12.70
N ILE A 44 11.61 -0.59 -12.01
CA ILE A 44 10.98 -1.31 -10.89
C ILE A 44 10.57 -0.33 -9.78
N PHE A 45 11.43 0.63 -9.41
CA PHE A 45 11.08 1.63 -8.39
C PHE A 45 9.96 2.58 -8.84
N ILE A 46 9.93 2.99 -10.11
CA ILE A 46 8.87 3.84 -10.64
C ILE A 46 7.51 3.13 -10.61
N ILE A 47 7.46 1.85 -10.99
CA ILE A 47 6.21 1.08 -11.07
C ILE A 47 5.70 0.66 -9.68
N THR A 48 6.60 0.45 -8.71
CA THR A 48 6.21 0.07 -7.34
C THR A 48 5.69 1.24 -6.51
N ALA A 49 6.09 2.49 -6.80
CA ALA A 49 5.64 3.69 -6.11
C ALA A 49 4.11 3.96 -6.11
N PRO A 50 3.37 3.84 -7.23
CA PRO A 50 1.93 4.13 -7.28
C PRO A 50 1.05 3.13 -6.49
N LEU A 51 1.62 2.02 -5.98
CA LEU A 51 0.88 1.06 -5.16
C LEU A 51 0.55 1.59 -3.75
N MET A 52 1.05 2.78 -3.38
CA MET A 52 0.85 3.41 -2.06
C MET A 52 -0.29 4.43 -2.03
N ALA A 53 -1.33 4.30 -2.87
CA ALA A 53 -2.44 5.25 -2.93
C ALA A 53 -3.83 4.57 -2.85
N SER A 54 -4.07 3.80 -1.79
CA SER A 54 -5.43 3.53 -1.30
C SER A 54 -5.37 2.84 0.07
N SER A 55 -5.08 3.59 1.12
CA SER A 55 -5.35 3.16 2.49
C SER A 55 -6.69 3.74 2.94
N ILE A 56 -7.76 2.96 2.78
CA ILE A 56 -8.91 3.10 3.69
C ILE A 56 -8.34 2.77 5.07
N LYS A 57 -8.21 3.77 5.95
CA LYS A 57 -7.83 3.55 7.36
C LYS A 57 -8.97 2.77 8.02
N LEU A 58 -8.87 1.45 7.98
CA LEU A 58 -9.70 0.55 8.76
C LEU A 58 -9.00 0.38 10.10
N ASP A 59 -9.28 1.28 11.05
CA ASP A 59 -8.89 1.12 12.45
C ASP A 59 -9.73 -0.02 13.05
N LEU A 60 -9.23 -1.26 12.94
CA LEU A 60 -9.71 -2.38 13.74
C LEU A 60 -8.94 -2.38 15.07
N PRO A 61 -9.53 -1.92 16.19
CA PRO A 61 -8.91 -2.12 17.48
C PRO A 61 -8.83 -3.64 17.76
N ARG A 62 -7.64 -4.08 18.14
CA ARG A 62 -7.41 -5.43 18.66
C ARG A 62 -8.35 -5.64 19.84
N THR A 63 -8.96 -6.82 19.88
CA THR A 63 -9.72 -7.29 21.03
C THR A 63 -8.81 -7.28 22.25
N ASP A 64 -8.93 -6.25 23.09
CA ASP A 64 -8.53 -6.36 24.49
C ASP A 64 -9.51 -7.32 25.13
N ALA A 65 -9.08 -8.58 25.24
CA ALA A 65 -9.72 -9.54 26.10
C ALA A 65 -9.60 -9.03 27.54
N GLY A 66 -10.62 -8.31 28.01
CA GLY A 66 -10.86 -8.11 29.44
C GLY A 66 -11.11 -6.68 29.89
N GLN A 67 -12.34 -6.20 29.70
CA GLN A 67 -13.09 -5.59 30.81
C GLN A 67 -14.60 -5.78 30.54
N PRO A 68 -15.32 -6.62 31.30
CA PRO A 68 -16.76 -6.74 31.18
C PRO A 68 -17.38 -5.47 31.77
N GLY A 69 -17.92 -4.58 30.94
CA GLY A 69 -18.56 -3.37 31.45
C GLY A 69 -19.23 -2.48 30.43
N ASP A 70 -18.74 -2.40 29.19
CA ASP A 70 -19.35 -1.54 28.17
C ASP A 70 -19.39 -2.30 26.84
N THR A 71 -20.52 -2.97 26.58
CA THR A 71 -20.73 -3.58 25.26
C THR A 71 -20.75 -2.44 24.24
N PRO A 72 -19.79 -2.38 23.29
CA PRO A 72 -19.79 -1.30 22.30
C PRO A 72 -21.15 -1.32 21.61
N LYS A 73 -21.88 -0.21 21.69
CA LYS A 73 -23.18 -0.09 21.04
C LYS A 73 -22.93 -0.16 19.54
N PHE A 74 -23.31 -1.27 18.93
CA PHE A 74 -23.29 -1.43 17.49
C PHE A 74 -24.72 -1.51 16.95
N VAL A 75 -24.87 -1.11 15.69
CA VAL A 75 -26.11 -1.24 14.95
C VAL A 75 -25.85 -2.10 13.74
N SER A 76 -26.57 -3.21 13.61
CA SER A 76 -26.46 -4.11 12.46
C SER A 76 -27.33 -3.56 11.34
N LEU A 77 -26.72 -3.13 10.23
CA LEU A 77 -27.40 -2.76 9.00
C LEU A 77 -27.18 -3.86 7.98
N SER A 78 -28.23 -4.54 7.55
CA SER A 78 -28.14 -5.52 6.47
C SER A 78 -28.97 -5.13 5.26
N VAL A 79 -28.47 -5.51 4.08
CA VAL A 79 -29.14 -5.33 2.79
C VAL A 79 -29.18 -6.65 2.05
N ASP A 80 -30.38 -7.02 1.59
CA ASP A 80 -30.57 -8.22 0.79
C ASP A 80 -30.54 -7.92 -0.72
N THR A 81 -30.52 -9.00 -1.52
CA THR A 81 -30.52 -8.92 -2.99
C THR A 81 -31.78 -8.32 -3.58
N ALA A 82 -32.89 -8.31 -2.83
CA ALA A 82 -34.13 -7.64 -3.19
C ALA A 82 -34.11 -6.13 -2.88
N GLY A 83 -33.01 -5.62 -2.30
CA GLY A 83 -32.84 -4.21 -1.92
C GLY A 83 -33.57 -3.83 -0.63
N ARG A 84 -34.09 -4.80 0.12
CA ARG A 84 -34.71 -4.61 1.43
C ARG A 84 -33.61 -4.33 2.46
N LEU A 85 -33.90 -3.37 3.33
CA LEU A 85 -32.98 -2.91 4.37
C LEU A 85 -33.45 -3.44 5.71
N PHE A 86 -32.54 -3.96 6.49
CA PHE A 86 -32.83 -4.41 7.84
C PHE A 86 -31.89 -3.71 8.82
N LEU A 87 -32.46 -3.24 9.92
CA LEU A 87 -31.74 -2.62 11.02
C LEU A 87 -31.97 -3.45 12.28
N ASN A 88 -30.92 -4.04 12.84
CA ASN A 88 -31.01 -4.99 13.95
C ASN A 88 -32.06 -6.09 13.69
N ASP A 89 -31.98 -6.70 12.51
CA ASP A 89 -32.88 -7.76 12.01
C ASP A 89 -34.35 -7.33 11.81
N GLN A 90 -34.66 -6.04 11.94
CA GLN A 90 -35.98 -5.50 11.63
C GLN A 90 -36.00 -4.89 10.24
N LEU A 91 -37.00 -5.24 9.44
CA LEU A 91 -37.22 -4.61 8.13
C LEU A 91 -37.53 -3.12 8.32
N VAL A 92 -36.79 -2.27 7.61
CA VAL A 92 -36.95 -0.81 7.66
C VAL A 92 -36.98 -0.24 6.24
N THR A 93 -37.73 0.85 6.08
CA THR A 93 -37.65 1.66 4.85
C THR A 93 -36.43 2.57 4.89
N ALA A 94 -36.08 3.17 3.74
CA ALA A 94 -34.94 4.09 3.67
C ALA A 94 -35.13 5.35 4.54
N GLU A 95 -36.36 5.85 4.64
CA GLU A 95 -36.70 7.02 5.47
C GLU A 95 -36.58 6.68 6.96
N GLU A 96 -37.09 5.52 7.37
CA GLU A 96 -36.97 5.04 8.75
C GLU A 96 -35.52 4.71 9.13
N LEU A 97 -34.73 4.18 8.19
CA LEU A 97 -33.33 3.90 8.40
C LEU A 97 -32.57 5.17 8.78
N ALA A 98 -32.74 6.25 8.03
CA ALA A 98 -32.09 7.52 8.30
C ALA A 98 -32.48 8.07 9.69
N ALA A 99 -33.77 8.04 10.04
CA ALA A 99 -34.26 8.51 11.34
C ALA A 99 -33.71 7.66 12.51
N ARG A 100 -33.66 6.34 12.36
CA ARG A 100 -33.13 5.42 13.39
C ARG A 100 -31.62 5.56 13.55
N LEU A 101 -30.88 5.74 12.46
CA LEU A 101 -29.43 5.97 12.51
C LEU A 101 -29.11 7.33 13.15
N GLN A 102 -29.88 8.38 12.86
CA GLN A 102 -29.71 9.69 13.52
C GLN A 102 -29.98 9.60 15.01
N LYS A 103 -31.02 8.86 15.42
CA LYS A 103 -31.29 8.61 16.84
C LYS A 103 -30.14 7.86 17.51
N ALA A 104 -29.62 6.81 16.87
CA ALA A 104 -28.47 6.06 17.39
C ALA A 104 -27.23 6.96 17.51
N ALA A 105 -26.98 7.84 16.54
CA ALA A 105 -25.88 8.81 16.59
C ALA A 105 -26.07 9.88 17.67
N ALA A 106 -27.31 10.28 17.94
CA ALA A 106 -27.64 11.21 19.02
C ALA A 106 -27.41 10.57 20.40
N ASP A 107 -27.74 9.28 20.53
CA ASP A 107 -27.50 8.51 21.76
C ASP A 107 -26.00 8.27 21.98
N SER A 108 -25.24 7.93 20.93
CA SER A 108 -23.80 7.69 20.98
C SER A 108 -23.15 7.84 19.60
N ARG A 109 -22.33 8.89 19.41
CA ARG A 109 -21.62 9.11 18.13
C ARG A 109 -20.56 8.05 17.84
N ASP A 110 -20.07 7.37 18.87
CA ASP A 110 -19.08 6.30 18.78
C ASP A 110 -19.70 4.93 18.41
N THR A 111 -21.02 4.89 18.18
CA THR A 111 -21.72 3.68 17.76
C THR A 111 -21.20 3.18 16.42
N GLU A 112 -20.88 1.89 16.39
CA GLU A 112 -20.37 1.23 15.18
C GLU A 112 -21.52 0.68 14.33
N VAL A 113 -21.54 1.03 13.04
CA VAL A 113 -22.49 0.46 12.08
C VAL A 113 -21.86 -0.77 11.46
N GLN A 114 -22.39 -1.95 11.80
CA GLN A 114 -21.99 -3.20 11.18
C GLN A 114 -22.81 -3.43 9.90
N LEU A 115 -22.19 -3.21 8.75
CA LEU A 115 -22.82 -3.39 7.46
C LEU A 115 -22.64 -4.84 6.98
N ARG A 116 -23.77 -5.51 6.74
CA ARG A 116 -23.86 -6.84 6.11
C ARG A 116 -24.52 -6.68 4.75
N ALA A 117 -23.85 -7.10 3.70
CA ALA A 117 -24.43 -7.12 2.36
C ALA A 117 -24.28 -8.52 1.78
N ASP A 118 -25.36 -9.00 1.15
CA ASP A 118 -25.27 -10.21 0.33
C ASP A 118 -24.30 -9.97 -0.85
N GLN A 119 -23.61 -11.02 -1.28
CA GLN A 119 -22.65 -11.00 -2.38
C GLN A 119 -23.26 -10.47 -3.69
N ALA A 120 -24.56 -10.70 -3.89
CA ALA A 120 -25.26 -10.25 -5.10
C ALA A 120 -25.79 -8.81 -5.02
N VAL A 121 -25.57 -8.08 -3.92
CA VAL A 121 -25.97 -6.67 -3.81
C VAL A 121 -25.03 -5.79 -4.64
N PRO A 122 -25.56 -4.90 -5.51
CA PRO A 122 -24.73 -3.98 -6.27
C PRO A 122 -23.90 -3.09 -5.35
N TYR A 123 -22.60 -2.95 -5.65
CA TYR A 123 -21.68 -2.12 -4.86
C TYR A 123 -22.17 -0.68 -4.68
N GLY A 124 -22.83 -0.10 -5.70
CA GLY A 124 -23.40 1.25 -5.60
C GLY A 124 -24.44 1.39 -4.47
N ARG A 125 -25.21 0.33 -4.18
CA ARG A 125 -26.19 0.33 -3.10
C ARG A 125 -25.52 0.33 -1.73
N VAL A 126 -24.41 -0.41 -1.61
CA VAL A 126 -23.59 -0.46 -0.40
C VAL A 126 -22.99 0.92 -0.09
N VAL A 127 -22.50 1.63 -1.11
CA VAL A 127 -21.97 3.00 -0.98
C VAL A 127 -23.06 4.00 -0.59
N GLU A 128 -24.26 3.88 -1.16
CA GLU A 128 -25.40 4.72 -0.79
C GLU A 128 -25.74 4.61 0.70
N LEU A 129 -25.77 3.37 1.22
CA LEU A 129 -26.04 3.10 2.64
C LEU A 129 -24.96 3.67 3.57
N MET A 130 -23.69 3.60 3.18
CA MET A 130 -22.60 4.27 3.92
C MET A 130 -22.77 5.79 3.92
N GLY A 131 -23.21 6.36 2.80
CA GLY A 131 -23.51 7.78 2.71
C GLY A 131 -24.62 8.19 3.67
N ILE A 132 -25.67 7.37 3.81
CA ILE A 132 -26.76 7.61 4.76
C ILE A 132 -26.26 7.53 6.20
N ALA A 133 -25.48 6.52 6.55
CA ALA A 133 -24.89 6.37 7.89
C ALA A 133 -23.96 7.54 8.25
N ASN A 134 -23.12 7.97 7.32
CA ASN A 134 -22.22 9.11 7.50
C ASN A 134 -23.00 10.43 7.68
N LYS A 135 -24.04 10.66 6.85
CA LYS A 135 -24.95 11.81 7.02
C LYS A 135 -25.67 11.83 8.37
N ALA A 136 -25.91 10.67 8.96
CA ALA A 136 -26.48 10.54 10.30
C ALA A 136 -25.46 10.87 11.43
N GLY A 137 -24.17 11.03 11.11
CA GLY A 137 -23.10 11.34 12.05
C GLY A 137 -22.35 10.11 12.57
N LEU A 138 -22.59 8.93 11.99
CA LEU A 138 -21.89 7.68 12.33
C LEU A 138 -20.71 7.50 11.38
N SER A 139 -19.49 7.67 11.92
CA SER A 139 -18.25 7.57 11.14
C SER A 139 -17.62 6.18 11.19
N ARG A 140 -18.05 5.33 12.13
CA ARG A 140 -17.51 3.98 12.35
C ARG A 140 -18.36 2.96 11.61
N ILE A 141 -17.85 2.44 10.50
CA ILE A 141 -18.53 1.42 9.70
C ILE A 141 -17.64 0.18 9.64
N GLY A 142 -18.15 -0.92 10.20
CA GLY A 142 -17.53 -2.25 10.13
C GLY A 142 -18.22 -3.10 9.09
N PHE A 143 -17.48 -3.83 8.26
CA PHE A 143 -18.06 -4.81 7.33
C PHE A 143 -18.09 -6.18 7.99
N VAL A 144 -19.27 -6.78 8.04
CA VAL A 144 -19.41 -8.15 8.52
C VAL A 144 -19.72 -9.02 7.30
N THR A 145 -18.68 -9.68 6.79
CA THR A 145 -18.85 -10.74 5.80
C THR A 145 -19.14 -12.03 6.55
N GLU A 146 -20.25 -12.70 6.24
CA GLU A 146 -20.42 -14.09 6.65
C GLU A 146 -19.38 -14.92 5.90
N ALA A 147 -18.28 -15.25 6.57
CA ALA A 147 -17.32 -16.22 6.06
C ALA A 147 -18.05 -17.55 5.95
N GLN A 148 -18.38 -17.95 4.72
CA GLN A 148 -18.92 -19.27 4.46
C GLN A 148 -17.97 -20.30 5.09
N PRO A 149 -18.44 -21.18 6.01
CA PRO A 149 -17.56 -22.06 6.75
C PRO A 149 -16.75 -22.91 5.78
N ALA A 150 -15.43 -22.86 5.92
CA ALA A 150 -14.48 -23.52 5.02
C ALA A 150 -14.87 -24.98 4.82
N ARG A 151 -15.13 -25.37 3.56
CA ARG A 151 -15.30 -26.78 3.20
C ARG A 151 -13.95 -27.48 3.39
N LYS A 152 -13.80 -28.14 4.53
CA LYS A 152 -12.63 -28.94 4.91
C LYS A 152 -12.43 -30.07 3.88
N PRO A 153 -11.22 -30.24 3.31
CA PRO A 153 -10.85 -31.46 2.61
C PRO A 153 -10.61 -32.63 3.58
#